data_AF-B3EWN3-F1
#
_entry.id   AF-B3EWN3-F1
#
_cell.length_a   1.000
_cell.length_b   1.000
_cell.length_c   1.000
_cell.angle_alpha   90.00
_cell.angle_beta   90.00
_cell.angle_gamma   90.00
#
_symmetry.space_group_name_H-M   'P 1'
#
loop_
_entity.id
_entity.type
_entity.pdbx_description
1 polymer ?
#
loop_
_entity_poly.entity_id
_entity_poly.type
_entity_poly.pdbx_seq_one_letter_code
_entity_poly.pdbx_strand_id
1 'polypeptide(L)' 'ACKGLFVTCTPGKDECCPNHVCSSKHKWCKYKI' A
#
# COMPACT_ATOMS: atom_id res chain seq x y z
N ALA A 1 0.73 8.77 -9.78
CA ALA A 1 1.67 8.74 -8.64
C ALA A 1 1.36 7.50 -7.80
N CYS A 2 2.37 6.83 -7.26
CA CYS A 2 2.16 5.70 -6.35
C CYS A 2 2.05 6.18 -4.90
N LYS A 3 1.37 5.41 -4.06
CA LYS A 3 1.16 5.73 -2.64
C LYS A 3 2.36 5.29 -1.80
N GLY A 4 2.90 6.23 -1.05
CA GLY A 4 4.02 6.03 -0.14
C GLY A 4 3.67 5.16 1.07
N LEU A 5 4.65 4.90 1.93
CA LEU A 5 4.46 4.15 3.16
C LEU A 5 3.46 4.84 4.09
N PHE A 6 2.61 4.07 4.76
CA PHE A 6 1.53 4.53 5.65
C PHE A 6 0.43 5.36 4.99
N VAL A 7 0.43 5.49 3.66
CA VAL A 7 -0.64 6.16 2.91
C VAL A 7 -1.84 5.23 2.75
N THR A 8 -3.04 5.77 2.87
CA THR A 8 -4.31 5.02 2.74
C THR A 8 -4.45 4.39 1.34
N CYS A 9 -4.64 3.08 1.30
CA CYS A 9 -4.75 2.30 0.07
C CYS A 9 -5.97 1.39 0.09
N THR A 10 -6.45 1.05 -1.12
CA THR A 10 -7.53 0.08 -1.28
C THR A 10 -6.94 -1.32 -1.44
N PRO A 11 -7.26 -2.29 -0.57
CA PRO A 11 -6.81 -3.67 -0.77
C PRO A 11 -7.31 -4.20 -2.11
N GLY A 12 -6.40 -4.78 -2.89
CA GLY A 12 -6.68 -5.25 -4.26
C GLY A 12 -6.55 -4.18 -5.35
N LYS A 13 -6.26 -2.91 -5.01
CA LYS A 13 -5.73 -1.95 -5.96
C LYS A 13 -4.23 -1.79 -5.67
N ASP A 14 -3.40 -2.11 -6.64
CA ASP A 14 -1.94 -1.86 -6.65
C ASP A 14 -1.64 -0.34 -6.75
N GLU A 15 -2.14 0.43 -5.80
CA GLU A 15 -1.91 1.88 -5.72
C GLU A 15 -0.59 2.20 -5.01
N CYS A 16 -0.01 1.25 -4.30
CA CYS A 16 1.21 1.43 -3.51
C CYS A 16 2.45 1.49 -4.41
N CYS A 17 3.49 2.19 -3.95
CA CYS A 17 4.76 2.25 -4.67
C CYS A 17 5.39 0.87 -4.86
N PRO A 18 6.23 0.68 -5.89
CA PRO A 18 7.02 -0.52 -6.04
C PRO A 18 7.79 -0.78 -4.73
N ASN A 19 7.76 -2.02 -4.25
CA ASN A 19 8.22 -2.48 -2.92
C ASN A 19 7.25 -2.27 -1.75
N HIS A 20 6.07 -1.71 -1.98
CA HIS A 20 5.01 -1.61 -0.97
C HIS A 20 3.79 -2.42 -1.38
N VAL A 21 3.13 -3.03 -0.41
CA VAL A 21 1.84 -3.71 -0.59
C VAL A 21 0.77 -3.03 0.25
N CYS A 22 -0.45 -3.00 -0.27
CA CYS A 22 -1.57 -2.50 0.52
C CYS A 22 -1.89 -3.51 1.63
N SER A 23 -1.80 -3.07 2.88
CA SER A 23 -2.19 -3.87 4.03
C SER A 23 -3.71 -3.97 4.08
N SER A 24 -4.30 -5.12 3.75
CA SER A 24 -5.76 -5.29 3.81
C SER A 24 -6.34 -5.07 5.21
N LYS A 25 -5.57 -5.33 6.25
CA LYS A 25 -5.98 -5.14 7.66
C LYS A 25 -6.08 -3.67 8.06
N HIS A 26 -5.10 -2.87 7.65
CA HIS A 26 -4.99 -1.47 8.09
C HIS A 26 -5.32 -0.45 6.99
N LYS A 27 -5.57 -0.92 5.76
CA LYS A 27 -5.88 -0.12 4.57
C LYS A 27 -4.85 0.98 4.31
N TRP A 28 -3.58 0.66 4.54
CA TRP A 28 -2.44 1.53 4.22
C TRP A 28 -1.31 0.77 3.54
N CYS A 29 -0.51 1.46 2.73
CA CYS A 29 0.65 0.89 2.07
C CYS A 29 1.72 0.60 3.11
N LYS A 30 2.19 -0.64 3.17
CA LYS A 30 3.32 -1.07 4.00
C LYS A 30 4.42 -1.63 3.12
N TYR A 31 5.64 -1.76 3.65
CA TYR A 31 6.71 -2.47 2.95
C TYR A 31 6.28 -3.91 2.63
N LYS A 32 6.64 -4.35 1.42
CA LYS A 32 6.67 -5.76 1.02
C LYS A 32 7.89 -6.38 1.70
N ILE A 33 7.75 -6.76 2.97
CA ILE A 33 8.68 -7.68 3.63
C ILE A 33 8.37 -9.08 3.12
#